data_AF-A0A2G9UZM8-F1
#
_entry.id   AF-A0A2G9UZM8-F1
#
_cell.length_a   1.000
_cell.length_b   1.000
_cell.length_c   1.000
_cell.angle_alpha   90.00
_cell.angle_beta   90.00
_cell.angle_gamma   90.00
#
_symmetry.space_group_name_H-M   'P 1'
#
loop_
_entity.id
_entity.type
_entity.pdbx_description
1 polymer ?
#
loop_
_entity_poly.entity_id
_entity_poly.type
_entity_poly.pdbx_seq_one_letter_code
_entity_poly.pdbx_strand_id
1 'polypeptide(L)'
;IRQGCASADDGRRARFYEKFYGSSIFCATKHSTFQSLDFEEGMSTTVKLLEIEDTTSNNQYGVGLRSTAHAFVEALKVFDDAKRADRKDWKQKAEHKGDKCFNKHFPIGKVYYLKKSFNTDSESLFRSHWNEIEKTPEWNSNVQSVERVDTISEYADIIHYTTSDLIVVKGRDFVVCRMWRKVGDSYVVAATSFESDVPIAPKKKRGLANVVAGKFSPSTNDPSKCSIEYLVSVDLKDKITPKAVLSSGIADMMIKDARYAYKYVEEEQSKKKSD
;
A
#
# COMPACT_ATOMS: atom_id res chain seq x y z
N ILE A 1 -35.13 26.49 -16.57
CA ILE A 1 -35.73 25.17 -16.25
C ILE A 1 -35.39 24.18 -17.35
N ARG A 2 -34.35 23.38 -17.17
CA ARG A 2 -34.17 22.07 -17.79
C ARG A 2 -33.36 21.24 -16.79
N GLN A 3 -34.05 20.25 -16.21
CA GLN A 3 -33.50 19.22 -15.34
C GLN A 3 -32.52 18.37 -16.14
N GLY A 4 -31.33 18.12 -15.58
CA GLY A 4 -30.38 17.13 -16.07
C GLY A 4 -30.33 15.97 -15.09
N CYS A 5 -30.70 14.78 -15.57
CA CYS A 5 -30.76 13.52 -14.83
C CYS A 5 -29.52 13.26 -13.97
N ALA A 6 -29.73 13.08 -12.66
CA ALA A 6 -28.82 12.31 -11.83
C ALA A 6 -28.85 10.85 -12.33
N SER A 7 -27.70 10.35 -12.77
CA SER A 7 -27.51 8.97 -13.22
C SER A 7 -27.83 7.99 -12.09
N ALA A 8 -28.72 7.02 -12.37
CA ALA A 8 -29.10 5.93 -11.46
C ALA A 8 -27.93 4.98 -11.08
N ASP A 9 -26.72 5.21 -11.61
CA ASP A 9 -25.51 4.43 -11.34
C ASP A 9 -24.80 4.85 -10.05
N ASP A 10 -24.91 6.13 -9.67
CA ASP A 10 -24.28 6.69 -8.46
C ASP A 10 -24.95 6.15 -7.18
N GLY A 11 -26.27 5.97 -7.23
CA GLY A 11 -27.06 5.38 -6.14
C GLY A 11 -26.90 3.86 -5.99
N ARG A 12 -26.29 3.15 -6.97
CA ARG A 12 -25.90 1.74 -6.82
C ARG A 12 -24.50 1.59 -6.22
N ARG A 13 -23.59 2.53 -6.52
CA ARG A 13 -22.24 2.60 -5.93
C ARG A 13 -22.26 2.95 -4.45
N ALA A 14 -23.03 3.96 -4.04
CA ALA A 14 -23.19 4.28 -2.62
C ALA A 14 -23.75 3.09 -1.82
N ARG A 15 -24.73 2.36 -2.38
CA ARG A 15 -25.31 1.15 -1.79
C ARG A 15 -24.38 -0.07 -1.78
N PHE A 16 -23.35 -0.13 -2.63
CA PHE A 16 -22.33 -1.18 -2.57
C PHE A 16 -21.43 -1.00 -1.33
N TYR A 17 -21.03 0.24 -1.03
CA TYR A 17 -20.25 0.55 0.17
C TYR A 17 -21.12 0.42 1.45
N GLU A 18 -22.35 0.93 1.45
CA GLU A 18 -23.22 0.84 2.64
C GLU A 18 -23.60 -0.60 3.03
N LYS A 19 -23.72 -1.50 2.05
CA LYS A 19 -24.18 -2.89 2.26
C LYS A 19 -23.06 -3.86 2.68
N PHE A 20 -21.79 -3.51 2.46
CA PHE A 20 -20.63 -4.32 2.89
C PHE A 20 -19.94 -3.79 4.16
N TYR A 21 -20.09 -2.50 4.48
CA TYR A 21 -19.40 -1.86 5.62
C TYR A 21 -20.33 -1.57 6.81
N GLY A 22 -21.29 -2.47 7.07
CA GLY A 22 -22.30 -2.34 8.12
C GLY A 22 -21.79 -1.82 9.47
N SER A 23 -22.55 -0.88 10.03
CA SER A 23 -22.37 -0.16 11.29
C SER A 23 -21.78 -0.98 12.44
N SER A 24 -20.51 -0.72 12.80
CA SER A 24 -19.91 -1.12 14.10
C SER A 24 -18.65 -0.31 14.47
N ILE A 25 -18.58 1.00 14.15
CA ILE A 25 -17.49 1.89 14.63
C ILE A 25 -18.07 3.14 15.31
N PHE A 26 -18.99 2.95 16.27
CA PHE A 26 -19.42 4.01 17.18
C PHE A 26 -19.76 3.42 18.56
N CYS A 27 -18.75 3.30 19.41
CA CYS A 27 -18.83 3.36 20.87
C CYS A 27 -17.37 3.41 21.37
N ALA A 28 -16.88 4.35 22.17
CA ALA A 28 -17.52 5.23 23.12
C ALA A 28 -16.66 6.50 23.30
N THR A 29 -17.33 7.63 23.56
CA THR A 29 -16.72 8.80 24.21
C THR A 29 -17.63 9.17 25.37
N LYS A 30 -17.12 9.07 26.60
CA LYS A 30 -17.60 9.87 27.74
C LYS A 30 -16.55 9.89 28.84
N HIS A 31 -16.23 11.10 29.27
CA HIS A 31 -15.40 11.43 30.42
C HIS A 31 -15.93 10.80 31.72
N SER A 32 -15.08 10.12 32.48
CA SER A 32 -15.15 10.09 33.94
C SER A 32 -13.77 9.85 34.54
N THR A 33 -13.41 10.75 35.46
CA THR A 33 -12.54 10.64 36.64
C THR A 33 -11.55 9.46 36.71
N PHE A 34 -10.25 9.79 36.69
CA PHE A 34 -9.14 8.86 36.82
C PHE A 34 -9.02 8.35 38.27
N GLN A 35 -9.53 7.14 38.53
CA GLN A 35 -9.04 6.29 39.62
C GLN A 35 -8.02 5.32 39.00
N SER A 36 -6.84 5.23 39.60
CA SER A 36 -5.82 4.25 39.26
C SER A 36 -6.38 2.84 39.49
N LEU A 37 -6.64 2.13 38.40
CA LEU A 37 -7.01 0.72 38.37
C LEU A 37 -6.08 0.01 37.39
N ASP A 38 -5.68 -1.18 37.80
CA ASP A 38 -4.56 -1.96 37.29
C ASP A 38 -4.62 -2.20 35.78
N PHE A 39 -3.43 -2.27 35.16
CA PHE A 39 -3.24 -2.64 33.76
C PHE A 39 -3.84 -4.03 33.51
N GLU A 40 -4.91 -4.13 32.72
CA GLU A 40 -5.35 -5.41 32.16
C GLU A 40 -4.36 -5.85 31.08
N GLU A 41 -3.43 -6.74 31.42
CA GLU A 41 -2.78 -7.63 30.47
C GLU A 41 -3.84 -8.55 29.83
N GLY A 42 -3.97 -8.53 28.50
CA GLY A 42 -4.67 -9.62 27.78
C GLY A 42 -5.68 -9.25 26.70
N MET A 43 -5.87 -7.99 26.31
CA MET A 43 -6.80 -7.69 25.21
C MET A 43 -6.18 -7.90 23.83
N SER A 44 -6.48 -9.04 23.20
CA SER A 44 -6.18 -9.27 21.79
C SER A 44 -6.94 -8.26 20.92
N THR A 45 -6.27 -7.72 19.89
CA THR A 45 -6.92 -6.93 18.85
C THR A 45 -7.33 -7.85 17.70
N THR A 46 -8.62 -7.85 17.37
CA THR A 46 -9.16 -8.49 16.15
C THR A 46 -9.64 -7.42 15.18
N VAL A 47 -9.30 -7.57 13.90
CA VAL A 47 -9.77 -6.73 12.80
C VAL A 47 -10.41 -7.61 11.74
N LYS A 48 -11.66 -7.32 11.40
CA LYS A 48 -12.39 -7.96 10.31
C LYS A 48 -12.43 -7.06 9.09
N LEU A 49 -11.93 -7.54 7.96
CA LEU A 49 -11.96 -6.84 6.68
C LEU A 49 -12.24 -7.84 5.56
N LEU A 50 -13.32 -7.61 4.81
CA LEU A 50 -13.77 -8.48 3.72
C LEU A 50 -13.89 -9.95 4.16
N GLU A 51 -14.62 -10.17 5.25
CA GLU A 51 -14.91 -11.49 5.86
C GLU A 51 -13.70 -12.23 6.45
N ILE A 52 -12.48 -11.71 6.30
CA ILE A 52 -11.27 -12.26 6.90
C ILE A 52 -10.97 -11.52 8.21
N GLU A 53 -10.70 -12.30 9.26
CA GLU A 53 -10.35 -11.82 10.59
C GLU A 53 -8.86 -12.03 10.87
N ASP A 54 -8.16 -10.95 11.20
CA ASP A 54 -6.77 -10.96 11.67
C ASP A 54 -6.75 -10.62 13.15
N THR A 55 -6.08 -11.44 13.97
CA THR A 55 -6.01 -11.25 15.43
C THR A 55 -4.57 -11.26 15.91
N THR A 56 -4.23 -10.34 16.82
CA THR A 56 -2.92 -10.31 17.48
C THR A 56 -3.08 -9.96 18.95
N SER A 57 -2.26 -10.56 19.81
CA SER A 57 -2.11 -10.18 21.22
C SER A 57 -1.08 -9.06 21.44
N ASN A 58 -0.30 -8.71 20.41
CA ASN A 58 0.65 -7.61 20.50
C ASN A 58 -0.07 -6.27 20.31
N ASN A 59 -0.03 -5.42 21.35
CA ASN A 59 -0.72 -4.12 21.35
C ASN A 59 -0.27 -3.19 20.22
N GLN A 60 1.03 -3.13 19.90
CA GLN A 60 1.55 -2.29 18.81
C GLN A 60 1.07 -2.81 17.46
N TYR A 61 1.08 -4.13 17.27
CA TYR A 61 0.61 -4.74 16.02
C TYR A 61 -0.90 -4.61 15.86
N GLY A 62 -1.66 -4.59 16.96
CA GLY A 62 -3.09 -4.26 16.93
C GLY A 62 -3.36 -2.86 16.40
N VAL A 63 -2.53 -1.87 16.76
CA VAL A 63 -2.59 -0.51 16.17
C VAL A 63 -2.25 -0.54 14.68
N GLY A 64 -1.20 -1.28 14.30
CA GLY A 64 -0.83 -1.51 12.91
C GLY A 64 -1.96 -2.11 12.07
N LEU A 65 -2.58 -3.19 12.54
CA LEU A 65 -3.70 -3.86 11.87
C LEU A 65 -4.88 -2.92 11.63
N ARG A 66 -5.33 -2.19 12.66
CA ARG A 66 -6.45 -1.24 12.54
C ARG A 66 -6.13 -0.15 11.53
N SER A 67 -4.93 0.41 11.60
CA SER A 67 -4.48 1.50 10.71
C SER A 67 -4.38 1.03 9.27
N THR A 68 -3.80 -0.16 9.05
CA THR A 68 -3.67 -0.74 7.71
C THR A 68 -5.02 -1.13 7.13
N ALA A 69 -5.96 -1.67 7.92
CA ALA A 69 -7.31 -1.98 7.43
C ALA A 69 -8.07 -0.72 6.98
N HIS A 70 -7.96 0.37 7.75
CA HIS A 70 -8.53 1.66 7.35
C HIS A 70 -7.89 2.17 6.05
N ALA A 71 -6.55 2.18 5.97
CA ALA A 71 -5.84 2.62 4.77
C ALA A 71 -6.09 1.72 3.56
N PHE A 72 -6.35 0.42 3.75
CA PHE A 72 -6.76 -0.49 2.69
C PHE A 72 -8.06 -0.04 2.04
N VAL A 73 -9.07 0.31 2.84
CA VAL A 73 -10.35 0.82 2.34
C VAL A 73 -10.16 2.15 1.60
N GLU A 74 -9.33 3.04 2.13
CA GLU A 74 -8.99 4.29 1.43
C GLU A 74 -8.23 4.04 0.13
N ALA A 75 -7.31 3.08 0.09
CA ALA A 75 -6.60 2.69 -1.11
C ALA A 75 -7.55 2.19 -2.21
N LEU A 76 -8.60 1.42 -1.86
CA LEU A 76 -9.62 1.00 -2.82
C LEU A 76 -10.34 2.19 -3.46
N LYS A 77 -10.68 3.22 -2.68
CA LYS A 77 -11.29 4.45 -3.19
C LYS A 77 -10.34 5.19 -4.12
N VAL A 78 -9.06 5.27 -3.75
CA VAL A 78 -8.03 5.92 -4.58
C VAL A 78 -7.79 5.15 -5.87
N PHE A 79 -7.74 3.81 -5.85
CA PHE A 79 -7.64 3.01 -7.06
C PHE A 79 -8.82 3.23 -8.01
N ASP A 80 -10.05 3.34 -7.49
CA ASP A 80 -11.20 3.64 -8.34
C ASP A 80 -11.14 5.04 -8.96
N ASP A 81 -10.68 6.04 -8.18
CA ASP A 81 -10.44 7.39 -8.71
C ASP A 81 -9.31 7.41 -9.76
N ALA A 82 -8.23 6.67 -9.52
CA ALA A 82 -7.04 6.61 -10.37
C ALA A 82 -7.27 5.92 -11.73
N LYS A 83 -8.40 5.21 -11.90
CA LYS A 83 -8.84 4.77 -13.25
C LYS A 83 -9.00 5.92 -14.23
N ARG A 84 -9.15 7.14 -13.72
CA ARG A 84 -9.23 8.40 -14.49
C ARG A 84 -7.96 9.25 -14.34
N ALA A 85 -6.83 8.68 -13.92
CA ALA A 85 -5.62 9.45 -13.66
C ALA A 85 -4.99 10.08 -14.92
N ASP A 86 -5.38 9.62 -16.11
CA ASP A 86 -5.05 10.26 -17.38
C ASP A 86 -5.90 11.53 -17.64
N ARG A 87 -6.92 11.78 -16.82
CA ARG A 87 -7.77 12.97 -16.86
C ARG A 87 -7.20 14.08 -15.97
N LYS A 88 -7.62 15.32 -16.25
CA LYS A 88 -7.00 16.59 -15.80
C LYS A 88 -6.82 16.78 -14.28
N ASP A 89 -7.41 15.93 -13.43
CA ASP A 89 -7.39 16.05 -11.96
C ASP A 89 -6.19 15.37 -11.29
N TRP A 90 -5.45 14.53 -12.00
CA TRP A 90 -4.16 13.98 -11.57
C TRP A 90 -3.01 14.69 -12.26
N LYS A 91 -1.96 15.07 -11.51
CA LYS A 91 -0.79 15.77 -12.05
C LYS A 91 0.31 14.77 -12.39
N GLN A 92 0.69 14.66 -13.67
CA GLN A 92 1.88 13.89 -14.07
C GLN A 92 3.14 14.50 -13.42
N LYS A 93 3.98 13.65 -12.84
CA LYS A 93 5.18 14.03 -12.06
C LYS A 93 6.47 13.58 -12.71
N ALA A 94 6.47 12.39 -13.27
CA ALA A 94 7.61 11.80 -13.92
C ALA A 94 7.12 10.88 -15.04
N GLU A 95 7.97 10.70 -16.05
CA GLU A 95 7.76 9.76 -17.13
C GLU A 95 9.12 9.21 -17.57
N HIS A 96 9.22 7.89 -17.72
CA HIS A 96 10.44 7.26 -18.21
C HIS A 96 10.14 6.02 -19.04
N LYS A 97 10.48 6.07 -20.34
CA LYS A 97 10.17 5.04 -21.34
C LYS A 97 8.68 4.62 -21.32
N GLY A 98 7.78 5.60 -21.26
CA GLY A 98 6.33 5.38 -21.30
C GLY A 98 5.68 5.04 -19.95
N ASP A 99 6.46 4.66 -18.93
CA ASP A 99 5.94 4.50 -17.56
C ASP A 99 5.70 5.90 -16.96
N LYS A 100 4.45 6.20 -16.60
CA LYS A 100 4.02 7.51 -16.07
C LYS A 100 3.66 7.41 -14.59
N CYS A 101 4.14 8.36 -13.81
CA CYS A 101 3.77 8.53 -12.40
C CYS A 101 2.98 9.84 -12.23
N PHE A 102 1.83 9.75 -11.59
CA PHE A 102 0.92 10.86 -11.31
C PHE A 102 0.84 11.13 -9.81
N ASN A 103 0.38 12.31 -9.40
CA ASN A 103 -0.06 12.53 -8.03
C ASN A 103 -1.30 13.40 -7.88
N LYS A 104 -1.97 13.20 -6.75
CA LYS A 104 -3.16 13.93 -6.29
C LYS A 104 -3.19 13.92 -4.76
N HIS A 105 -3.88 14.88 -4.16
CA HIS A 105 -4.03 14.95 -2.70
C HIS A 105 -5.36 14.32 -2.28
N PHE A 106 -5.31 13.51 -1.22
CA PHE A 106 -6.43 12.81 -0.60
C PHE A 106 -6.37 13.03 0.92
N PRO A 107 -7.43 12.67 1.68
CA PRO A 107 -7.39 12.72 3.15
C PRO A 107 -6.23 11.92 3.77
N ILE A 108 -5.83 10.82 3.14
CA ILE A 108 -4.67 10.00 3.53
C ILE A 108 -3.31 10.64 3.18
N GLY A 109 -3.32 11.83 2.58
CA GLY A 109 -2.15 12.60 2.20
C GLY A 109 -1.97 12.72 0.69
N LYS A 110 -0.76 13.14 0.28
CA LYS A 110 -0.40 13.20 -1.13
C LYS A 110 -0.10 11.79 -1.63
N VAL A 111 -0.87 11.33 -2.61
CA VAL A 111 -0.74 9.99 -3.18
C VAL A 111 -0.09 10.08 -4.56
N TYR A 112 0.87 9.21 -4.79
CA TYR A 112 1.48 8.96 -6.08
C TYR A 112 0.92 7.66 -6.66
N TYR A 113 0.66 7.67 -7.96
CA TYR A 113 0.05 6.55 -8.67
C TYR A 113 0.85 6.22 -9.92
N LEU A 114 1.08 4.92 -10.13
CA LEU A 114 1.70 4.37 -11.34
C LEU A 114 0.99 3.07 -11.71
N LYS A 115 0.80 2.84 -13.01
CA LYS A 115 0.27 1.58 -13.54
C LYS A 115 1.29 0.94 -14.47
N LYS A 116 1.53 -0.36 -14.31
CA LYS A 116 2.45 -1.12 -15.17
C LYS A 116 1.87 -2.50 -15.53
N SER A 117 2.16 -2.97 -16.72
CA SER A 117 1.76 -4.29 -17.21
C SER A 117 2.94 -5.28 -17.16
N PHE A 118 2.64 -6.54 -16.91
CA PHE A 118 3.59 -7.64 -16.73
C PHE A 118 3.13 -8.84 -17.56
N ASN A 119 4.06 -9.60 -18.14
CA ASN A 119 3.75 -10.75 -18.99
C ASN A 119 3.53 -12.04 -18.20
N THR A 120 2.94 -11.95 -17.00
CA THR A 120 2.64 -13.08 -16.11
C THR A 120 1.24 -12.92 -15.53
N ASP A 121 0.60 -14.01 -15.10
CA ASP A 121 -0.71 -13.94 -14.46
C ASP A 121 -0.66 -13.25 -13.09
N SER A 122 -1.80 -12.71 -12.66
CA SER A 122 -1.87 -11.92 -11.44
C SER A 122 -1.63 -12.71 -10.16
N GLU A 123 -1.98 -13.99 -10.13
CA GLU A 123 -1.81 -14.82 -8.94
C GLU A 123 -0.33 -15.16 -8.71
N SER A 124 0.37 -15.62 -9.75
CA SER A 124 1.81 -15.89 -9.68
C SER A 124 2.59 -14.66 -9.23
N LEU A 125 2.25 -13.49 -9.80
CA LEU A 125 2.93 -12.24 -9.48
C LEU A 125 2.64 -11.77 -8.05
N PHE A 126 1.37 -11.86 -7.64
CA PHE A 126 0.97 -11.55 -6.27
C PHE A 126 1.67 -12.47 -5.26
N ARG A 127 1.67 -13.79 -5.49
CA ARG A 127 2.29 -14.77 -4.59
C ARG A 127 3.79 -14.56 -4.46
N SER A 128 4.48 -14.31 -5.57
CA SER A 128 5.92 -13.96 -5.55
C SER A 128 6.15 -12.69 -4.71
N HIS A 129 5.35 -11.64 -4.92
CA HIS A 129 5.46 -10.40 -4.14
C HIS A 129 5.16 -10.59 -2.64
N TRP A 130 4.14 -11.38 -2.29
CA TRP A 130 3.73 -11.59 -0.91
C TRP A 130 4.73 -12.46 -0.15
N ASN A 131 5.01 -13.64 -0.70
CA ASN A 131 5.78 -14.70 -0.04
C ASN A 131 7.29 -14.39 -0.04
N GLU A 132 7.80 -13.82 -1.13
CA GLU A 132 9.24 -13.65 -1.35
C GLU A 132 9.69 -12.20 -1.17
N ILE A 133 8.95 -11.40 -0.39
CA ILE A 133 9.24 -9.97 -0.19
C ILE A 133 10.66 -9.71 0.32
N GLU A 134 11.23 -10.63 1.10
CA GLU A 134 12.59 -10.54 1.67
C GLU A 134 13.68 -10.65 0.60
N LYS A 135 13.39 -11.25 -0.56
CA LYS A 135 14.31 -11.32 -1.71
C LYS A 135 14.35 -10.04 -2.54
N THR A 136 13.47 -9.07 -2.26
CA THR A 136 13.42 -7.80 -3.01
C THR A 136 14.78 -7.10 -3.16
N PRO A 137 15.65 -7.04 -2.13
CA PRO A 137 16.98 -6.41 -2.26
C PRO A 137 17.91 -7.09 -3.29
N GLU A 138 17.68 -8.35 -3.62
CA GLU A 138 18.52 -9.10 -4.58
C GLU A 138 18.37 -8.57 -6.01
N TRP A 139 17.20 -8.01 -6.35
CA TRP A 139 16.88 -7.56 -7.70
C TRP A 139 16.43 -6.09 -7.79
N ASN A 140 16.07 -5.45 -6.68
CA ASN A 140 15.68 -4.04 -6.62
C ASN A 140 16.68 -3.19 -5.82
N SER A 141 17.54 -2.45 -6.53
CA SER A 141 18.55 -1.61 -5.88
C SER A 141 17.99 -0.40 -5.12
N ASN A 142 16.70 -0.07 -5.25
CA ASN A 142 16.07 0.95 -4.40
C ASN A 142 15.81 0.43 -2.98
N VAL A 143 15.85 -0.89 -2.77
CA VAL A 143 15.61 -1.54 -1.49
C VAL A 143 16.93 -2.09 -0.97
N GLN A 144 17.30 -1.67 0.23
CA GLN A 144 18.56 -2.06 0.85
C GLN A 144 18.38 -3.31 1.72
N SER A 145 17.25 -3.42 2.43
CA SER A 145 16.91 -4.61 3.22
C SER A 145 15.41 -4.73 3.38
N VAL A 146 14.93 -5.95 3.53
CA VAL A 146 13.56 -6.28 3.94
C VAL A 146 13.65 -7.48 4.88
N GLU A 147 12.96 -7.40 6.01
CA GLU A 147 12.84 -8.47 6.99
C GLU A 147 11.38 -8.59 7.41
N ARG A 148 10.88 -9.83 7.50
CA ARG A 148 9.59 -10.11 8.13
C ARG A 148 9.79 -10.23 9.63
N VAL A 149 9.37 -9.19 10.35
CA VAL A 149 9.50 -9.08 11.81
C VAL A 149 8.55 -10.05 12.50
N ASP A 150 7.30 -10.13 12.03
CA ASP A 150 6.31 -11.05 12.56
C ASP A 150 5.25 -11.38 11.51
N THR A 151 4.56 -12.51 11.68
CA THR A 151 3.42 -12.93 10.88
C THR A 151 2.19 -12.97 11.77
N ILE A 152 1.20 -12.12 11.47
CA ILE A 152 -0.06 -12.08 12.22
C ILE A 152 -1.01 -13.18 11.74
N SER A 153 -1.07 -13.37 10.42
CA SER A 153 -1.88 -14.39 9.76
C SER A 153 -1.33 -14.67 8.35
N GLU A 154 -2.00 -15.55 7.59
CA GLU A 154 -1.73 -15.70 6.15
C GLU A 154 -1.93 -14.37 5.36
N TYR A 155 -2.75 -13.47 5.90
CA TYR A 155 -3.21 -12.26 5.24
C TYR A 155 -2.59 -10.98 5.76
N ALA A 156 -1.81 -11.04 6.85
CA ALA A 156 -1.19 -9.88 7.46
C ALA A 156 0.18 -10.21 8.09
N ASP A 157 1.18 -9.38 7.81
CA ASP A 157 2.53 -9.47 8.38
C ASP A 157 3.06 -8.09 8.82
N ILE A 158 4.06 -8.11 9.70
CA ILE A 158 4.85 -6.93 10.07
C ILE A 158 6.19 -7.06 9.36
N ILE A 159 6.54 -6.03 8.59
CA ILE A 159 7.82 -5.98 7.90
C ILE A 159 8.60 -4.73 8.29
N HIS A 160 9.91 -4.90 8.39
CA HIS A 160 10.88 -3.83 8.48
C HIS A 160 11.65 -3.77 7.17
N TYR A 161 11.67 -2.62 6.52
CA TYR A 161 12.43 -2.46 5.29
C TYR A 161 13.15 -1.13 5.23
N THR A 162 14.28 -1.12 4.52
CA THR A 162 15.07 0.08 4.30
C THR A 162 15.22 0.36 2.82
N THR A 163 15.12 1.63 2.45
CA THR A 163 15.38 2.08 1.08
C THR A 163 16.81 2.58 0.93
N SER A 164 17.36 2.42 -0.26
CA SER A 164 18.68 2.93 -0.66
C SER A 164 18.69 4.45 -0.77
N ASP A 165 19.87 5.04 -0.68
CA ASP A 165 20.05 6.46 -0.96
C ASP A 165 19.88 6.71 -2.47
N LEU A 166 18.98 7.64 -2.82
CA LEU A 166 18.92 8.23 -4.14
C LEU A 166 19.75 9.53 -4.14
N ILE A 167 20.22 9.97 -5.31
CA ILE A 167 21.16 11.11 -5.48
C ILE A 167 20.78 12.31 -4.60
N VAL A 168 19.49 12.65 -4.52
CA VAL A 168 19.00 13.81 -3.76
C VAL A 168 18.09 13.44 -2.59
N VAL A 169 17.78 12.15 -2.39
CA VAL A 169 16.83 11.68 -1.37
C VAL A 169 17.47 10.54 -0.59
N LYS A 170 17.81 10.79 0.67
CA LYS A 170 18.37 9.76 1.57
C LYS A 170 17.46 8.54 1.73
N GLY A 171 18.04 7.37 1.95
CA GLY A 171 17.27 6.17 2.25
C GLY A 171 16.55 6.29 3.59
N ARG A 172 15.37 5.68 3.69
CA ARG A 172 14.53 5.69 4.90
C ARG A 172 14.35 4.28 5.42
N ASP A 173 14.16 4.20 6.73
CA ASP A 173 13.69 3.02 7.44
C ASP A 173 12.16 3.10 7.51
N PHE A 174 11.47 1.98 7.27
CA PHE A 174 10.05 1.83 7.51
C PHE A 174 9.75 0.53 8.25
N VAL A 175 8.93 0.64 9.29
CA VAL A 175 8.24 -0.50 9.91
C VAL A 175 6.78 -0.35 9.54
N VAL A 176 6.21 -1.38 8.92
CA VAL A 176 4.82 -1.35 8.44
C VAL A 176 4.09 -2.64 8.76
N CYS A 177 2.80 -2.51 9.05
CA CYS A 177 1.88 -3.64 8.98
C CYS A 177 1.38 -3.70 7.55
N ARG A 178 1.56 -4.84 6.90
CA ARG A 178 1.11 -5.11 5.54
C ARG A 178 0.00 -6.15 5.59
N MET A 179 -1.04 -5.96 4.80
CA MET A 179 -2.13 -6.92 4.66
C MET A 179 -2.56 -7.06 3.21
N TRP A 180 -3.19 -8.18 2.87
CA TRP A 180 -3.80 -8.37 1.56
C TRP A 180 -5.21 -8.94 1.64
N ARG A 181 -6.02 -8.65 0.62
CA ARG A 181 -7.32 -9.27 0.39
C ARG A 181 -7.55 -9.47 -1.10
N LYS A 182 -8.34 -10.49 -1.44
CA LYS A 182 -8.91 -10.62 -2.79
C LYS A 182 -10.12 -9.70 -2.91
N VAL A 183 -10.19 -8.92 -3.98
CA VAL A 183 -11.27 -7.97 -4.27
C VAL A 183 -11.71 -8.16 -5.72
N GLY A 184 -12.81 -8.90 -5.92
CA GLY A 184 -13.18 -9.42 -7.24
C GLY A 184 -12.09 -10.35 -7.78
N ASP A 185 -11.62 -10.09 -8.99
CA ASP A 185 -10.54 -10.86 -9.63
C ASP A 185 -9.14 -10.31 -9.32
N SER A 186 -9.04 -9.28 -8.46
CA SER A 186 -7.78 -8.65 -8.11
C SER A 186 -7.28 -9.10 -6.74
N TYR A 187 -5.95 -9.15 -6.57
CA TYR A 187 -5.31 -9.16 -5.26
C TYR A 187 -4.90 -7.73 -4.90
N VAL A 188 -5.26 -7.26 -3.71
CA VAL A 188 -4.89 -5.92 -3.22
C VAL A 188 -4.06 -6.10 -1.96
N VAL A 189 -2.91 -5.43 -1.93
CA VAL A 189 -2.00 -5.34 -0.78
C VAL A 189 -1.98 -3.88 -0.33
N ALA A 190 -2.05 -3.65 0.97
CA ALA A 190 -1.83 -2.33 1.58
C ALA A 190 -0.89 -2.46 2.78
N ALA A 191 -0.05 -1.46 2.98
CA ALA A 191 0.87 -1.36 4.10
C ALA A 191 0.84 0.04 4.69
N THR A 192 0.87 0.13 6.02
CA THR A 192 0.97 1.41 6.74
C THR A 192 1.96 1.34 7.88
N SER A 193 2.62 2.46 8.13
CA SER A 193 3.48 2.59 9.30
C SER A 193 2.65 2.76 10.56
N PHE A 194 3.18 2.23 11.66
CA PHE A 194 2.64 2.38 13.00
C PHE A 194 3.79 2.61 13.98
N GLU A 195 3.46 3.00 15.21
CA GLU A 195 4.47 3.12 16.26
C GLU A 195 4.92 1.73 16.69
N SER A 196 6.22 1.50 16.60
CA SER A 196 6.84 0.21 16.89
C SER A 196 8.16 0.40 17.64
N ASP A 197 8.45 -0.54 18.52
CA ASP A 197 9.72 -0.68 19.24
C ASP A 197 10.87 -1.23 18.38
N VAL A 198 10.59 -1.74 17.17
CA VAL A 198 11.62 -2.18 16.22
C VAL A 198 12.65 -1.06 16.03
N PRO A 199 13.95 -1.31 16.30
CA PRO A 199 14.98 -0.29 16.25
C PRO A 199 15.09 0.38 14.88
N ILE A 200 15.48 1.65 14.88
CA ILE A 200 15.78 2.35 13.63
C ILE A 200 17.09 1.81 13.06
N ALA A 201 17.07 1.42 11.79
CA ALA A 201 18.24 0.91 11.08
C ALA A 201 19.42 1.91 11.15
N PRO A 202 20.66 1.42 11.35
CA PRO A 202 21.83 2.28 11.45
C PRO A 202 21.95 3.25 10.27
N LYS A 203 22.29 4.50 10.56
CA LYS A 203 22.47 5.59 9.57
C LYS A 203 21.21 5.94 8.76
N LYS A 204 20.02 5.46 9.15
CA LYS A 204 18.74 5.80 8.52
C LYS A 204 17.87 6.65 9.44
N LYS A 205 16.89 7.32 8.85
CA LYS A 205 15.77 7.96 9.57
C LYS A 205 14.49 7.18 9.29
N ARG A 206 13.65 7.00 10.33
CA ARG A 206 12.32 6.40 10.20
C ARG A 206 11.40 7.31 9.39
N GLY A 207 11.00 6.85 8.21
CA GLY A 207 9.92 7.44 7.43
C GLY A 207 8.55 7.00 7.97
N LEU A 208 7.49 7.61 7.45
CA LEU A 208 6.12 7.24 7.71
C LEU A 208 5.44 6.87 6.40
N ALA A 209 4.97 5.64 6.27
CA ALA A 209 4.08 5.22 5.19
C ALA A 209 2.63 5.47 5.60
N ASN A 210 1.99 6.51 5.04
CA ASN A 210 0.55 6.73 5.23
C ASN A 210 -0.24 5.62 4.55
N VAL A 211 0.18 5.25 3.33
CA VAL A 211 -0.23 4.03 2.64
C VAL A 211 0.80 3.68 1.56
N VAL A 212 1.14 2.41 1.46
CA VAL A 212 1.79 1.83 0.27
C VAL A 212 0.91 0.68 -0.17
N ALA A 213 0.41 0.71 -1.40
CA ALA A 213 -0.52 -0.30 -1.88
C ALA A 213 -0.21 -0.76 -3.30
N GLY A 214 -0.51 -2.02 -3.57
CA GLY A 214 -0.41 -2.65 -4.88
C GLY A 214 -1.68 -3.42 -5.19
N LYS A 215 -2.26 -3.19 -6.37
CA LYS A 215 -3.41 -3.94 -6.86
C LYS A 215 -3.04 -4.71 -8.12
N PHE A 216 -3.03 -6.02 -8.01
CA PHE A 216 -2.70 -6.99 -9.04
C PHE A 216 -3.99 -7.43 -9.70
N SER A 217 -4.20 -7.07 -10.97
CA SER A 217 -5.43 -7.37 -11.69
C SER A 217 -5.11 -8.06 -13.01
N PRO A 218 -5.93 -9.04 -13.46
CA PRO A 218 -5.83 -9.54 -14.82
C PRO A 218 -5.93 -8.39 -15.81
N SER A 219 -5.10 -8.41 -16.85
CA SER A 219 -5.18 -7.42 -17.92
C SER A 219 -6.50 -7.59 -18.67
N THR A 220 -7.18 -6.47 -18.92
CA THR A 220 -8.47 -6.47 -19.63
C THR A 220 -8.37 -7.04 -21.05
N ASN A 221 -7.18 -6.99 -21.65
CA ASN A 221 -6.94 -7.44 -23.02
C ASN A 221 -6.43 -8.88 -23.08
N ASP A 222 -5.85 -9.39 -21.98
CA ASP A 222 -5.16 -10.68 -21.94
C ASP A 222 -5.09 -11.17 -20.48
N PRO A 223 -6.01 -12.04 -20.02
CA PRO A 223 -6.05 -12.50 -18.64
C PRO A 223 -4.81 -13.29 -18.19
N SER A 224 -3.96 -13.76 -19.12
CA SER A 224 -2.67 -14.38 -18.80
C SER A 224 -1.59 -13.37 -18.37
N LYS A 225 -1.90 -12.07 -18.47
CA LYS A 225 -1.05 -10.95 -18.09
C LYS A 225 -1.64 -10.20 -16.92
N CYS A 226 -0.78 -9.58 -16.12
CA CYS A 226 -1.15 -8.81 -14.95
C CYS A 226 -0.93 -7.33 -15.20
N SER A 227 -1.85 -6.50 -14.74
CA SER A 227 -1.63 -5.08 -14.53
C SER A 227 -1.51 -4.81 -13.03
N ILE A 228 -0.41 -4.19 -12.63
CA ILE A 228 -0.24 -3.68 -11.27
C ILE A 228 -0.50 -2.18 -11.26
N GLU A 229 -1.42 -1.78 -10.38
CA GLU A 229 -1.64 -0.40 -9.97
C GLU A 229 -0.91 -0.18 -8.63
N TYR A 230 0.02 0.77 -8.58
CA TYR A 230 0.80 1.12 -7.39
C TYR A 230 0.30 2.44 -6.80
N LEU A 231 0.12 2.49 -5.48
CA LEU A 231 -0.12 3.71 -4.72
C LEU A 231 0.94 3.89 -3.65
N VAL A 232 1.47 5.10 -3.54
CA VAL A 232 2.43 5.45 -2.48
C VAL A 232 2.03 6.80 -1.90
N SER A 233 1.86 6.85 -0.59
CA SER A 233 1.83 8.08 0.20
C SER A 233 2.74 7.92 1.40
N VAL A 234 3.80 8.72 1.41
CA VAL A 234 4.84 8.67 2.43
C VAL A 234 5.19 10.07 2.90
N ASP A 235 5.55 10.17 4.18
CA ASP A 235 6.31 11.28 4.74
C ASP A 235 7.74 10.80 5.03
N LEU A 236 8.69 11.33 4.28
CA LEU A 236 10.12 11.01 4.42
C LEU A 236 10.78 11.72 5.64
N LYS A 237 9.99 12.50 6.39
CA LYS A 237 10.40 13.34 7.53
C LYS A 237 11.63 14.20 7.22
N ASP A 238 11.70 14.67 5.99
CA ASP A 238 12.79 15.51 5.48
C ASP A 238 12.39 16.98 5.54
N LYS A 239 13.04 17.72 6.44
CA LYS A 239 12.81 19.16 6.61
C LYS A 239 13.80 20.03 5.80
N ILE A 240 14.84 19.43 5.23
CA ILE A 240 15.93 20.16 4.58
C ILE A 240 15.73 20.16 3.07
N THR A 241 15.31 19.03 2.51
CA THR A 241 15.13 18.87 1.07
C THR A 241 13.87 19.59 0.58
N PRO A 242 13.93 20.40 -0.50
CA PRO A 242 12.75 21.09 -1.02
C PRO A 242 11.62 20.12 -1.39
N LYS A 243 10.37 20.48 -1.05
CA LYS A 243 9.17 19.64 -1.30
C LYS A 243 9.03 19.21 -2.76
N ALA A 244 9.40 20.08 -3.71
CA ALA A 244 9.36 19.74 -5.13
C ALA A 244 10.35 18.63 -5.49
N VAL A 245 11.57 18.68 -4.94
CA VAL A 245 12.63 17.69 -5.14
C VAL A 245 12.23 16.35 -4.53
N LEU A 246 11.71 16.35 -3.29
CA LEU A 246 11.16 15.14 -2.66
C LEU A 246 10.02 14.55 -3.50
N SER A 247 9.15 15.42 -4.04
CA SER A 247 8.01 14.99 -4.83
C SER A 247 8.42 14.32 -6.14
N SER A 248 9.43 14.84 -6.83
CA SER A 248 9.98 14.19 -8.02
C SER A 248 10.75 12.91 -7.66
N GLY A 249 11.54 12.93 -6.58
CA GLY A 249 12.29 11.77 -6.13
C GLY A 249 11.42 10.55 -5.80
N ILE A 250 10.26 10.76 -5.16
CA ILE A 250 9.29 9.68 -4.91
C ILE A 250 8.73 9.13 -6.22
N ALA A 251 8.37 10.00 -7.17
CA ALA A 251 7.83 9.58 -8.46
C ALA A 251 8.86 8.78 -9.28
N ASP A 252 10.12 9.21 -9.29
CA ASP A 252 11.22 8.52 -9.96
C ASP A 252 11.53 7.17 -9.29
N MET A 253 11.49 7.11 -7.97
CA MET A 253 11.65 5.86 -7.21
C MET A 253 10.59 4.84 -7.59
N MET A 254 9.31 5.25 -7.63
CA MET A 254 8.21 4.35 -8.02
C MET A 254 8.37 3.81 -9.45
N ILE A 255 8.77 4.66 -10.41
CA ILE A 255 9.01 4.20 -11.78
C ILE A 255 10.16 3.20 -11.80
N LYS A 256 11.25 3.47 -11.06
CA LYS A 256 12.39 2.54 -10.96
C LYS A 256 11.98 1.21 -10.32
N ASP A 257 11.23 1.23 -9.22
CA ASP A 257 10.73 0.02 -8.56
C ASP A 257 9.91 -0.86 -9.50
N ALA A 258 8.95 -0.26 -10.20
CA ALA A 258 8.11 -0.98 -11.16
C ALA A 258 8.93 -1.56 -12.32
N ARG A 259 10.01 -0.90 -12.73
CA ARG A 259 10.93 -1.39 -13.77
C ARG A 259 11.84 -2.50 -13.28
N TYR A 260 12.37 -2.42 -12.06
CA TYR A 260 13.13 -3.52 -11.45
C TYR A 260 12.25 -4.77 -11.33
N ALA A 261 11.01 -4.61 -10.83
CA ALA A 261 10.05 -5.70 -10.74
C ALA A 261 9.76 -6.31 -12.12
N TYR A 262 9.53 -5.48 -13.14
CA TYR A 262 9.28 -5.98 -14.50
C TYR A 262 10.47 -6.78 -15.03
N LYS A 263 11.69 -6.24 -14.91
CA LYS A 263 12.90 -6.92 -15.37
C LYS A 263 13.09 -8.26 -14.66
N TYR A 264 12.94 -8.29 -13.34
CA TYR A 264 13.04 -9.51 -12.54
C TYR A 264 12.04 -10.58 -13.02
N VAL A 265 10.76 -10.19 -13.21
CA VAL A 265 9.73 -11.12 -13.69
C VAL A 265 10.06 -11.70 -15.07
N GLU A 266 10.52 -10.87 -16.02
CA GLU A 266 10.90 -11.35 -17.35
C GLU A 266 12.10 -12.31 -17.31
N GLU A 267 13.07 -12.05 -16.42
CA GLU A 267 14.24 -12.92 -16.23
C GLU A 267 13.83 -14.27 -15.63
N GLU A 268 12.97 -14.28 -14.60
CA GLU A 268 12.46 -15.51 -13.99
C GLU A 268 11.61 -16.35 -14.95
N GLN A 269 10.82 -15.69 -15.81
CA GLN A 269 10.09 -16.40 -16.86
C GLN A 269 10.99 -16.99 -17.94
N SER A 270 12.09 -16.30 -18.27
CA SER A 270 13.04 -16.79 -19.26
C SER A 270 13.75 -18.05 -18.77
N LYS A 271 14.13 -18.08 -17.49
CA LYS A 271 14.72 -19.28 -16.83
C LYS A 271 13.76 -20.48 -16.86
N LYS A 272 12.49 -20.27 -16.52
CA LYS A 272 11.46 -21.33 -16.54
C LYS A 272 11.17 -21.92 -17.93
N LYS A 273 11.53 -21.23 -19.02
CA LYS A 273 11.36 -21.72 -20.39
C LYS A 273 12.59 -22.47 -20.91
N SER A 274 13.75 -22.30 -20.26
CA SER A 274 15.00 -22.96 -20.63
C SER A 274 15.24 -24.28 -19.88
N ASP A 275 14.46 -24.53 -18.83
CA ASP A 275 14.42 -25.79 -18.06
C ASP A 275 13.36 -26.75 -18.62
#